data_AF-A0A813TQX5-F1
#
_entry.id   AF-A0A813TQX5-F1
#
_cell.length_a   1.000
_cell.length_b   1.000
_cell.length_c   1.000
_cell.angle_alpha   90.00
_cell.angle_beta   90.00
_cell.angle_gamma   90.00
#
_symmetry.space_group_name_H-M   'P 1'
#
loop_
_entity.id
_entity.type
_entity.pdbx_description
1 polymer ?
#
loop_
_entity_poly.entity_id
_entity_poly.type
_entity_poly.pdbx_seq_one_letter_code
_entity_poly.pdbx_strand_id
1 'polypeptide(L)'
;MSSSTSATVINQNGLSDDIFHYNNDQFYNYILQSYGDDLAELFRFQAIRNGSHILQASCDAILLILQQEFDEIDKLRQLCCFKINKDKYEIKLGVKLAINSLIGLLKVKQEEQQKKNNKRRKKTHFN
;
A
#
# COMPACT_ATOMS: atom_id res chain seq x y z
N MET A 1 -0.27 -13.31 -41.65
CA MET A 1 0.29 -13.79 -40.36
C MET A 1 -0.20 -12.85 -39.28
N SER A 2 -1.31 -13.22 -38.62
CA SER A 2 -1.95 -12.36 -37.63
C SER A 2 -1.38 -12.69 -36.27
N SER A 3 -0.52 -11.80 -35.77
CA SER A 3 0.03 -11.85 -34.41
C SER A 3 -1.11 -11.66 -33.41
N SER A 4 -1.51 -12.75 -32.76
CA SER A 4 -2.36 -12.70 -31.57
C SER A 4 -1.53 -12.13 -30.42
N THR A 5 -1.57 -10.81 -30.23
CA THR A 5 -1.20 -10.18 -28.97
C THR A 5 -2.20 -10.66 -27.93
N SER A 6 -1.85 -11.73 -27.22
CA SER A 6 -2.48 -12.10 -25.97
C SER A 6 -2.25 -10.97 -24.99
N ALA A 7 -3.22 -10.06 -24.89
CA ALA A 7 -3.29 -9.11 -23.81
C ALA A 7 -3.38 -9.92 -22.52
N THR A 8 -2.28 -9.95 -21.77
CA THR A 8 -2.25 -10.51 -20.43
C THR A 8 -3.24 -9.69 -19.63
N VAL A 9 -4.43 -10.24 -19.39
CA VAL A 9 -5.39 -9.69 -18.44
C VAL A 9 -4.71 -9.81 -17.09
N ILE A 10 -3.99 -8.75 -16.71
CA ILE A 10 -3.45 -8.62 -15.36
C ILE A 10 -4.68 -8.60 -14.48
N ASN A 11 -4.85 -9.64 -13.68
CA ASN A 11 -5.90 -9.73 -12.69
C ASN A 11 -5.61 -8.64 -11.64
N GLN A 12 -6.11 -7.42 -11.88
CA GLN A 12 -5.81 -6.21 -11.10
C GLN A 12 -6.27 -6.30 -9.63
N ASN A 13 -6.96 -7.38 -9.27
CA ASN A 13 -7.45 -7.63 -7.92
C ASN A 13 -6.45 -8.39 -7.04
N GLY A 14 -5.33 -8.88 -7.60
CA GLY A 14 -4.33 -9.65 -6.88
C GLY A 14 -3.08 -8.83 -6.54
N LEU A 15 -2.74 -8.73 -5.25
CA LEU A 15 -1.42 -8.23 -4.83
C LEU A 15 -0.33 -9.18 -5.34
N SER A 16 0.74 -8.62 -5.92
CA SER A 16 1.90 -9.40 -6.39
C SER A 16 2.54 -10.18 -5.25
N ASP A 17 3.02 -11.40 -5.53
CA ASP A 17 3.77 -12.21 -4.54
C ASP A 17 5.06 -11.48 -4.07
N ASP A 18 5.61 -10.59 -4.90
CA ASP A 18 6.88 -9.92 -4.62
C ASP A 18 6.73 -8.54 -3.96
N ILE A 19 5.51 -8.11 -3.60
CA ILE A 19 5.24 -6.79 -2.99
C ILE A 19 6.08 -6.48 -1.74
N PHE A 20 6.46 -7.53 -1.00
CA PHE A 20 7.29 -7.40 0.21
C PHE A 20 8.78 -7.14 -0.11
N HIS A 21 9.19 -7.38 -1.35
CA HIS A 21 10.57 -7.27 -1.85
C HIS A 21 10.72 -6.16 -2.90
N TYR A 22 9.66 -5.40 -3.19
CA TYR A 22 9.76 -4.25 -4.08
C TYR A 22 10.80 -3.27 -3.56
N ASN A 23 11.60 -2.73 -4.48
CA ASN A 23 12.37 -1.54 -4.19
C ASN A 23 11.45 -0.33 -4.06
N ASN A 24 11.98 0.79 -3.56
CA ASN A 24 11.19 1.99 -3.26
C ASN A 24 10.38 2.47 -4.48
N ASP A 25 11.00 2.53 -5.66
CA ASP A 25 10.35 3.04 -6.87
C ASP A 25 9.25 2.11 -7.37
N GLN A 26 9.51 0.80 -7.38
CA GLN A 26 8.50 -0.21 -7.71
C GLN A 26 7.30 -0.13 -6.78
N PHE A 27 7.55 0.07 -5.48
CA PHE A 27 6.51 0.22 -4.50
C PHE A 27 5.70 1.49 -4.71
N TYR A 28 6.33 2.65 -4.83
CA TYR A 28 5.61 3.91 -5.04
C TYR A 28 4.84 3.91 -6.36
N ASN A 29 5.40 3.35 -7.43
CA ASN A 29 4.70 3.22 -8.71
C ASN A 29 3.48 2.30 -8.61
N TYR A 30 3.58 1.19 -7.88
CA TYR A 30 2.44 0.31 -7.64
C TYR A 30 1.32 1.03 -6.86
N ILE A 31 1.68 1.76 -5.80
CA ILE A 31 0.71 2.51 -5.00
C ILE A 31 0.05 3.60 -5.84
N LEU A 32 0.84 4.37 -6.61
CA LEU A 32 0.34 5.41 -7.50
C LEU A 32 -0.67 4.86 -8.52
N GLN A 33 -0.36 3.73 -9.16
CA GLN A 33 -1.23 3.10 -10.15
C GLN A 33 -2.50 2.48 -9.55
N SER A 34 -2.41 1.94 -8.33
CA SER A 34 -3.49 1.16 -7.74
C SER A 34 -4.41 1.97 -6.82
N TYR A 35 -3.88 3.02 -6.20
CA TYR A 35 -4.56 3.79 -5.17
C TYR A 35 -4.57 5.30 -5.40
N GLY A 36 -3.68 5.81 -6.27
CA GLY A 36 -3.61 7.23 -6.60
C GLY A 36 -2.44 7.95 -5.93
N ASP A 37 -2.29 9.22 -6.33
CA ASP A 37 -1.16 10.08 -5.96
C ASP A 37 -1.18 10.48 -4.48
N ASP A 38 -2.36 10.63 -3.90
CA ASP A 38 -2.55 10.95 -2.49
C ASP A 38 -1.91 9.90 -1.57
N LEU A 39 -2.18 8.61 -1.78
CA LEU A 39 -1.55 7.54 -1.01
C LEU A 39 -0.06 7.38 -1.32
N ALA A 40 0.34 7.56 -2.59
CA ALA A 40 1.74 7.44 -2.98
C ALA A 40 2.61 8.50 -2.29
N GLU A 41 2.18 9.77 -2.30
CA GLU A 41 2.87 10.87 -1.62
C GLU A 41 2.86 10.69 -0.10
N LEU A 42 1.76 10.20 0.49
CA LEU A 42 1.66 9.92 1.92
C LEU A 42 2.68 8.87 2.38
N PHE A 43 2.83 7.80 1.63
CA PHE A 43 3.80 6.75 1.95
C PHE A 43 5.24 7.19 1.66
N ARG A 44 5.46 7.97 0.60
CA ARG A 44 6.77 8.53 0.27
C ARG A 44 7.25 9.47 1.38
N PHE A 45 6.39 10.38 1.84
CA PHE A 45 6.71 11.33 2.90
C PHE A 45 7.11 10.64 4.21
N GLN A 46 6.43 9.54 4.55
CA GLN A 46 6.71 8.77 5.76
C GLN A 46 7.79 7.68 5.57
N ALA A 47 8.46 7.65 4.41
CA ALA A 47 9.45 6.62 4.07
C ALA A 47 8.94 5.17 4.26
N ILE A 48 7.66 4.93 3.98
CA ILE A 48 7.07 3.59 3.88
C ILE A 48 7.45 3.05 2.50
N ARG A 49 8.33 2.05 2.47
CA ARG A 49 9.07 1.66 1.25
C ARG A 49 8.61 0.37 0.60
N ASN A 50 7.82 -0.44 1.30
CA ASN A 50 7.32 -1.72 0.82
C ASN A 50 6.13 -2.19 1.69
N GLY A 51 5.53 -3.31 1.28
CA GLY A 51 4.42 -3.92 2.02
C GLY A 51 4.77 -4.34 3.46
N SER A 52 6.03 -4.68 3.73
CA SER A 52 6.46 -5.07 5.09
C SER A 52 6.43 -3.91 6.07
N HIS A 53 6.82 -2.70 5.63
CA HIS A 53 6.73 -1.48 6.44
C HIS A 53 5.26 -1.14 6.75
N ILE A 54 4.36 -1.27 5.76
CA ILE A 54 2.92 -1.04 5.98
C ILE A 54 2.38 -1.96 7.08
N LEU A 55 2.74 -3.25 7.05
CA LEU A 55 2.23 -4.22 8.03
C LEU A 55 2.66 -3.93 9.48
N GLN A 56 3.71 -3.14 9.67
CA GLN A 56 4.18 -2.71 10.99
C GLN A 56 3.42 -1.49 11.52
N ALA A 57 2.68 -0.77 10.66
CA ALA A 57 1.96 0.44 11.03
C ALA A 57 0.43 0.21 11.01
N SER A 58 -0.29 0.85 11.93
CA SER A 58 -1.75 0.92 11.85
C SER A 58 -2.17 2.04 10.89
N CYS A 59 -3.40 1.95 10.36
CA CYS A 59 -3.95 3.02 9.53
C CYS A 59 -3.93 4.37 10.27
N ASP A 60 -4.28 4.39 11.56
CA ASP A 60 -4.28 5.63 12.34
C ASP A 60 -2.87 6.18 12.56
N ALA A 61 -1.86 5.31 12.75
CA ALA A 61 -0.47 5.73 12.86
C ALA A 61 0.05 6.39 11.57
N ILE A 62 -0.30 5.81 10.42
CA ILE A 62 0.03 6.38 9.10
C ILE A 62 -0.64 7.75 8.90
N LEU A 63 -1.88 7.90 9.37
CA LEU A 63 -2.64 9.12 9.17
C LEU A 63 -2.29 10.22 10.18
N LEU A 64 -1.64 9.88 11.30
CA LEU A 64 -1.29 10.82 12.38
C LEU A 64 -0.41 11.97 11.88
N ILE A 65 0.42 11.73 10.85
CA ILE A 65 1.27 12.76 10.26
C ILE A 65 0.45 13.96 9.74
N LEU A 66 -0.78 13.73 9.28
CA LEU A 66 -1.64 14.79 8.72
C LEU A 66 -2.15 15.76 9.80
N GLN A 67 -1.99 15.44 11.08
CA GLN A 67 -2.36 16.28 12.21
C GLN A 67 -1.24 17.24 12.64
N GLN A 68 -0.03 17.08 12.10
CA GLN A 68 1.12 17.91 12.45
C GLN A 68 1.04 19.27 11.75
N GLU A 69 1.40 20.35 12.44
CA GLU A 69 1.34 21.74 11.98
C GLU A 69 2.66 22.20 11.33
N PHE A 70 3.10 21.49 10.28
CA PHE A 70 4.28 21.89 9.49
C PHE A 70 3.89 22.22 8.05
N ASP A 71 4.57 23.19 7.45
CA ASP A 71 4.30 23.67 6.09
C ASP A 71 4.51 22.55 5.04
N GLU A 72 5.48 21.67 5.27
CA GLU A 72 5.76 20.52 4.39
C GLU A 72 4.59 19.53 4.32
N ILE A 73 3.69 19.55 5.31
CA ILE A 73 2.53 18.65 5.42
C ILE A 73 1.29 19.27 4.79
N ASP A 74 1.27 20.58 4.50
CA ASP A 74 0.11 21.23 3.88
C ASP A 74 -0.23 20.65 2.51
N LYS A 75 0.79 20.34 1.70
CA LYS A 75 0.60 19.65 0.41
C LYS A 75 -0.08 18.30 0.62
N LEU A 76 0.33 17.54 1.63
CA LEU A 76 -0.27 16.26 1.99
C LEU A 76 -1.71 16.39 2.50
N ARG A 77 -2.00 17.41 3.32
CA ARG A 77 -3.37 17.70 3.77
C ARG A 77 -4.28 18.05 2.59
N GLN A 78 -3.80 18.82 1.62
CA GLN A 78 -4.60 19.15 0.42
C GLN A 78 -4.93 17.90 -0.41
N LEU A 79 -4.02 16.92 -0.47
CA LEU A 79 -4.25 15.65 -1.14
C LEU A 79 -5.19 14.73 -0.35
N CYS A 80 -4.94 14.56 0.96
CA CYS A 80 -5.59 13.53 1.76
C CYS A 80 -6.82 14.00 2.57
N CYS A 81 -7.06 15.30 2.69
CA CYS A 81 -8.10 15.87 3.56
C CYS A 81 -9.07 16.81 2.81
N PHE A 82 -10.25 17.00 3.39
CA PHE A 82 -11.13 18.13 3.13
C PHE A 82 -10.81 19.27 4.09
N LYS A 83 -10.81 20.50 3.60
CA LYS A 83 -10.75 21.69 4.45
C LYS A 83 -12.18 22.05 4.88
N ILE A 84 -12.49 21.90 6.16
CA ILE A 84 -13.80 22.25 6.71
C ILE A 84 -13.87 23.76 6.92
N ASN A 85 -12.89 24.32 7.64
CA ASN A 85 -12.80 25.75 7.99
C ASN A 85 -11.34 26.24 7.82
N LYS A 86 -11.05 27.51 8.14
CA LYS A 86 -9.73 28.16 7.95
C LYS A 86 -8.53 27.29 8.37
N ASP A 87 -8.65 26.55 9.47
CA ASP A 87 -7.55 25.75 10.03
C ASP A 87 -7.96 24.31 10.38
N LYS A 88 -9.16 23.89 9.99
CA LYS A 88 -9.67 22.55 10.32
C LYS A 88 -9.71 21.66 9.09
N TYR A 89 -9.01 20.54 9.17
CA TYR A 89 -8.95 19.50 8.14
C TYR A 89 -9.62 18.22 8.63
N GLU A 90 -10.29 17.52 7.72
CA GLU A 90 -10.84 16.18 7.95
C GLU A 90 -10.34 15.22 6.88
N ILE A 91 -9.88 14.04 7.29
CA ILE A 91 -9.31 13.06 6.37
C ILE A 91 -10.41 12.52 5.45
N LYS A 92 -10.14 12.48 4.14
CA LYS A 92 -11.05 11.89 3.16
C LYS A 92 -11.29 10.43 3.50
N LEU A 93 -12.56 10.01 3.60
CA LEU A 93 -12.93 8.63 3.90
C LEU A 93 -12.28 7.62 2.93
N GLY A 94 -12.17 7.99 1.65
CA GLY A 94 -11.51 7.16 0.62
C GLY A 94 -10.06 6.80 0.97
N VAL A 95 -9.29 7.74 1.54
CA VAL A 95 -7.89 7.50 1.95
C VAL A 95 -7.84 6.46 3.08
N LYS A 96 -8.70 6.61 4.09
CA LYS A 96 -8.79 5.66 5.20
C LYS A 96 -9.18 4.26 4.73
N LEU A 97 -10.15 4.16 3.83
CA LEU A 97 -10.58 2.87 3.27
C LEU A 97 -9.48 2.22 2.42
N ALA A 98 -8.78 3.01 1.61
CA ALA A 98 -7.68 2.54 0.77
C ALA A 98 -6.54 1.94 1.61
N ILE A 99 -6.08 2.65 2.65
CA ILE A 99 -5.01 2.17 3.54
C ILE A 99 -5.44 0.87 4.25
N ASN A 100 -6.65 0.83 4.82
CA ASN A 100 -7.13 -0.37 5.51
C ASN A 100 -7.29 -1.55 4.56
N SER A 101 -7.79 -1.33 3.35
CA SER A 101 -7.89 -2.35 2.32
C SER A 101 -6.52 -2.91 1.96
N LEU A 102 -5.52 -2.04 1.74
CA LEU A 102 -4.15 -2.44 1.45
C LEU A 102 -3.53 -3.24 2.61
N ILE A 103 -3.68 -2.79 3.85
CA ILE A 103 -3.23 -3.54 5.04
C ILE A 103 -3.89 -4.92 5.09
N GLY A 104 -5.20 -5.00 4.84
CA GLY A 104 -5.94 -6.26 4.82
C GLY A 104 -5.40 -7.23 3.77
N LEU A 105 -5.21 -6.76 2.53
CA LEU A 105 -4.67 -7.57 1.45
C LEU A 105 -3.25 -8.04 1.74
N LEU A 106 -2.40 -7.17 2.29
CA LEU A 106 -1.03 -7.52 2.70
C LEU A 106 -1.02 -8.59 3.79
N LYS A 107 -1.93 -8.54 4.78
CA LYS A 107 -2.06 -9.58 5.82
C LYS A 107 -2.43 -10.93 5.22
N VAL A 108 -3.45 -10.96 4.35
CA VAL A 108 -3.85 -12.18 3.63
C VAL A 108 -2.66 -12.75 2.85
N LYS A 109 -1.91 -11.90 2.14
CA LYS A 109 -0.74 -12.31 1.38
C LYS A 109 0.37 -12.88 2.26
N GLN A 110 0.65 -12.26 3.40
CA GLN A 110 1.65 -12.72 4.35
C GLN A 110 1.29 -14.12 4.89
N GLU A 111 0.02 -14.34 5.24
CA GLU A 111 -0.45 -15.66 5.69
C GLU A 111 -0.31 -16.74 4.61
N GLU A 112 -0.64 -16.42 3.35
CA GLU A 112 -0.48 -17.34 2.23
C GLU A 112 0.98 -17.75 2.04
N GLN A 113 1.92 -16.81 2.12
CA GLN A 113 3.35 -17.09 2.03
C GLN A 113 3.85 -17.96 3.19
N GLN A 114 3.42 -17.67 4.42
CA GLN A 114 3.77 -18.49 5.59
C GLN A 114 3.23 -19.92 5.46
N LYS A 115 1.99 -20.10 4.98
CA LYS A 115 1.39 -21.43 4.72
C LYS A 115 2.18 -22.21 3.65
N LYS A 116 2.58 -21.55 2.55
CA LYS A 116 3.43 -22.15 1.49
C LYS A 116 4.78 -22.61 2.06
N ASN A 117 5.44 -21.79 2.88
CA ASN A 117 6.74 -22.11 3.47
C ASN A 117 6.66 -23.27 4.47
N ASN A 118 5.61 -23.33 5.30
CA ASN A 118 5.40 -24.43 6.24
C ASN A 118 5.14 -25.77 5.53
N LYS A 119 4.42 -25.76 4.40
CA LYS A 119 4.23 -26.96 3.56
C LYS A 119 5.55 -27.47 2.96
N ARG A 120 6.43 -26.56 2.51
CA ARG A 120 7.76 -26.91 1.98
C ARG A 120 8.66 -27.54 3.04
N ARG A 121 8.72 -26.96 4.25
CA ARG A 121 9.51 -27.49 5.37
C ARG A 121 9.08 -28.90 5.81
N LYS A 122 7.77 -29.19 5.78
CA LYS A 122 7.26 -30.54 6.07
C LYS A 122 7.69 -31.56 5.02
N LYS A 123 7.76 -31.20 3.72
CA LYS A 123 8.23 -32.12 2.68
C LYS A 123 9.72 -32.47 2.80
N THR A 124 10.56 -31.55 3.24
CA THR A 124 12.01 -31.79 3.42
C THR A 124 12.36 -32.62 4.64
N HIS A 125 11.45 -32.77 5.61
CA HIS A 125 11.71 -33.55 6.83
C HIS A 125 11.30 -35.04 6.73
N PHE A 126 10.67 -35.43 5.62
CA PHE A 126 10.21 -36.79 5.34
C PHE A 126 11.03 -37.50 4.24
N ASN A 127 12.16 -36.91 3.82
CA ASN A 127 13.12 -37.51 2.90
C ASN A 127 14.45 -37.72 3.60
#